data_AF-A0A150HAG4-F1
#
_entry.id   AF-A0A150HAG4-F1
#
_cell.length_a   1.000
_cell.length_b   1.000
_cell.length_c   1.000
_cell.angle_alpha   90.00
_cell.angle_beta   90.00
_cell.angle_gamma   90.00
#
_symmetry.space_group_name_H-M   'P 1'
#
loop_
_entity.id
_entity.type
_entity.pdbx_description
1 polymer ?
#
loop_
_entity_poly.entity_id
_entity_poly.type
_entity_poly.pdbx_seq_one_letter_code
_entity_poly.pdbx_strand_id
1 'polypeptide(L)'
;MTDVTTGAAEILAGIEDALGSIFERIGWAEDEIAQAQLRHPEDADKLYHSFALLSGDEASARMGVEIVYRAHVREILERVAHGEDTRPGTAVEVVIGLLAAAERAPLSHEGFGLCARLWAAAGLPDHDGFADKLDHIEALHAARIDSDEIAARRACRNDARKLGHIECDGWHHGRETYCVFTPTVA
;
A
#
# COMPACT_ATOMS: atom_id res chain seq x y z
N MET A 1 -14.41 19.46 38.44
CA MET A 1 -13.57 20.44 37.73
C MET A 1 -12.44 19.63 37.11
N THR A 2 -12.68 19.07 35.92
CA THR A 2 -11.67 18.34 35.15
C THR A 2 -10.64 19.36 34.67
N ASP A 3 -9.39 19.10 34.99
CA ASP A 3 -8.28 20.04 34.80
C ASP A 3 -8.04 20.27 33.30
N VAL A 4 -8.18 21.52 32.85
CA VAL A 4 -8.09 21.92 31.45
C VAL A 4 -6.69 21.64 30.88
N THR A 5 -5.67 21.60 31.74
CA THR A 5 -4.27 21.31 31.41
C THR A 5 -4.03 19.82 31.10
N THR A 6 -4.72 18.89 31.77
CA THR A 6 -4.66 17.45 31.46
C THR A 6 -5.16 17.18 30.05
N GLY A 7 -6.27 17.83 29.66
CA GLY A 7 -6.83 17.68 28.30
C GLY A 7 -5.92 18.22 27.21
N ALA A 8 -5.22 19.33 27.44
CA ALA A 8 -4.30 19.91 26.45
C ALA A 8 -3.04 19.04 26.25
N ALA A 9 -2.50 18.44 27.31
CA ALA A 9 -1.34 17.55 27.23
C ALA A 9 -1.69 16.22 26.54
N GLU A 10 -2.87 15.65 26.81
CA GLU A 10 -3.36 14.45 26.12
C GLU A 10 -3.63 14.71 24.63
N ILE A 11 -4.20 15.87 24.29
CA ILE A 11 -4.37 16.31 22.89
C ILE A 11 -3.00 16.46 22.21
N LEU A 12 -2.03 17.10 22.86
CA LEU A 12 -0.69 17.29 22.30
C LEU A 12 0.03 15.94 22.11
N ALA A 13 -0.02 15.04 23.10
CA ALA A 13 0.56 13.71 22.99
C ALA A 13 -0.08 12.89 21.86
N GLY A 14 -1.41 12.99 21.70
CA GLY A 14 -2.11 12.37 20.58
C GLY A 14 -1.74 12.95 19.21
N ILE A 15 -1.47 14.26 19.14
CA ILE A 15 -0.94 14.92 17.93
C ILE A 15 0.49 14.46 17.65
N GLU A 16 1.36 14.38 18.67
CA GLU A 16 2.74 13.93 18.53
C GLU A 16 2.83 12.48 18.05
N ASP A 17 2.02 11.58 18.61
CA ASP A 17 1.96 10.17 18.21
C ASP A 17 1.43 10.02 16.77
N ALA A 18 0.34 10.73 16.44
CA ALA A 18 -0.21 10.74 15.09
C ALA A 18 0.80 11.29 14.07
N LEU A 19 1.47 12.40 14.37
CA LEU A 19 2.50 12.98 13.50
C LEU A 19 3.73 12.06 13.39
N GLY A 20 4.16 11.44 14.48
CA GLY A 20 5.24 10.45 14.49
C GLY A 20 4.95 9.30 13.52
N SER A 21 3.76 8.72 13.60
CA SER A 21 3.34 7.64 12.70
C SER A 21 3.28 8.05 11.22
N ILE A 22 2.97 9.33 10.93
CA ILE A 22 2.97 9.87 9.57
C ILE A 22 4.40 10.03 9.06
N PHE A 23 5.30 10.60 9.85
CA PHE A 23 6.70 10.80 9.43
C PHE A 23 7.43 9.46 9.20
N GLU A 24 7.17 8.45 10.02
CA GLU A 24 7.71 7.11 9.81
C GLU A 24 7.26 6.53 8.46
N ARG A 25 5.97 6.66 8.14
CA ARG A 25 5.43 6.19 6.86
C ARG A 25 5.98 6.95 5.66
N ILE A 26 6.22 8.25 5.79
CA ILE A 26 6.90 9.04 4.75
C ILE A 26 8.29 8.45 4.49
N GLY A 27 9.07 8.20 5.56
CA GLY A 27 10.39 7.57 5.43
C GLY A 27 10.33 6.19 4.76
N TRP A 28 9.39 5.33 5.16
CA TRP A 28 9.21 4.02 4.53
C TRP A 28 8.82 4.12 3.04
N ALA A 29 7.99 5.09 2.69
CA ALA A 29 7.59 5.35 1.31
C ALA A 29 8.77 5.83 0.45
N GLU A 30 9.57 6.78 0.95
CA GLU A 30 10.78 7.26 0.27
C GLU A 30 11.80 6.14 0.07
N ASP A 31 12.00 5.29 1.09
CA ASP A 31 12.86 4.11 0.99
C ASP A 31 12.38 3.14 -0.09
N GLU A 32 11.09 2.80 -0.13
CA GLU A 32 10.55 1.90 -1.17
C GLU A 32 10.61 2.52 -2.57
N ILE A 33 10.44 3.84 -2.70
CA ILE A 33 10.67 4.56 -3.97
C ILE A 33 12.13 4.37 -4.40
N ALA A 34 13.09 4.62 -3.50
CA ALA A 34 14.51 4.44 -3.82
C ALA A 34 14.81 2.98 -4.23
N GLN A 35 14.26 2.00 -3.52
CA GLN A 35 14.39 0.57 -3.89
C GLN A 35 13.70 0.23 -5.22
N ALA A 36 12.57 0.85 -5.54
CA ALA A 36 11.91 0.68 -6.84
C ALA A 36 12.75 1.28 -7.97
N GLN A 37 13.33 2.47 -7.78
CA GLN A 37 14.21 3.10 -8.77
C GLN A 37 15.46 2.24 -9.05
N LEU A 38 15.99 1.55 -8.04
CA LEU A 38 17.10 0.60 -8.23
C LEU A 38 16.70 -0.63 -9.05
N ARG A 39 15.46 -1.11 -8.90
CA ARG A 39 14.91 -2.25 -9.65
C ARG A 39 14.49 -1.88 -11.08
N HIS A 40 14.01 -0.65 -11.25
CA HIS A 40 13.44 -0.12 -12.50
C HIS A 40 14.09 1.23 -12.87
N PRO A 41 15.37 1.24 -13.27
CA PRO A 41 16.11 2.48 -13.50
C PRO A 41 15.56 3.31 -14.67
N GLU A 42 14.91 2.68 -15.65
CA GLU A 42 14.30 3.37 -16.80
C GLU A 42 13.05 4.18 -16.40
N ASP A 43 12.38 3.79 -15.32
CA ASP A 43 11.19 4.46 -14.77
C ASP A 43 11.51 5.30 -13.53
N ALA A 44 12.78 5.57 -13.25
CA ALA A 44 13.19 6.16 -11.98
C ALA A 44 12.50 7.51 -11.68
N ASP A 45 12.40 8.40 -12.67
CA ASP A 45 11.73 9.69 -12.52
C ASP A 45 10.21 9.52 -12.28
N LYS A 46 9.59 8.58 -12.99
CA LYS A 46 8.16 8.28 -12.84
C LYS A 46 7.87 7.74 -11.43
N LEU A 47 8.75 6.88 -10.92
CA LEU A 47 8.67 6.32 -9.58
C LEU A 47 8.86 7.40 -8.50
N TYR A 48 9.78 8.34 -8.69
CA TYR A 48 9.95 9.49 -7.81
C TYR A 48 8.64 10.30 -7.68
N HIS A 49 7.99 10.58 -8.81
CA HIS A 49 6.73 11.34 -8.83
C HIS A 49 5.48 10.54 -8.42
N SER A 50 5.64 9.27 -8.03
CA SER A 50 4.52 8.40 -7.65
C SER A 50 4.18 8.42 -6.17
N PHE A 51 4.86 9.24 -5.36
CA PHE A 51 4.63 9.32 -3.90
C PHE A 51 3.15 9.53 -3.52
N ALA A 52 2.44 10.40 -4.25
CA ALA A 52 1.02 10.68 -3.98
C ALA A 52 0.10 9.45 -4.16
N LEU A 53 0.55 8.42 -4.87
CA LEU A 53 -0.21 7.19 -5.09
C LEU A 53 -0.18 6.24 -3.89
N LEU A 54 0.79 6.42 -2.98
CA LEU A 54 1.16 5.47 -1.92
C LEU A 54 0.24 5.49 -0.69
N SER A 55 -0.87 6.23 -0.77
CA SER A 55 -1.89 6.24 0.26
C SER A 55 -2.78 4.99 0.16
N GLY A 56 -2.97 4.33 1.32
CA GLY A 56 -3.90 3.22 1.49
C GLY A 56 -5.35 3.64 1.77
N ASP A 57 -5.68 4.92 1.65
CA ASP A 57 -7.03 5.49 1.88
C ASP A 57 -7.68 4.97 3.18
N GLU A 58 -8.89 4.38 3.13
CA GLU A 58 -9.58 3.81 4.30
C GLU A 58 -8.78 2.68 4.98
N ALA A 59 -7.99 1.91 4.22
CA ALA A 59 -7.16 0.83 4.76
C ALA A 59 -5.90 1.36 5.46
N SER A 60 -5.52 2.62 5.21
CA SER A 60 -4.34 3.29 5.76
C SER A 60 -4.28 3.23 7.29
N ALA A 61 -5.42 3.32 7.97
CA ALA A 61 -5.50 3.23 9.43
C ALA A 61 -5.10 1.85 9.99
N ARG A 62 -5.17 0.80 9.17
CA ARG A 62 -4.76 -0.57 9.54
C ARG A 62 -3.38 -0.96 9.00
N MET A 63 -2.68 -0.05 8.33
CA MET A 63 -1.30 -0.24 7.84
C MET A 63 -0.27 0.40 8.78
N GLY A 64 -0.47 0.30 10.10
CA GLY A 64 0.45 0.86 11.10
C GLY A 64 1.75 0.06 11.29
N VAL A 65 1.85 -1.13 10.70
CA VAL A 65 3.03 -1.98 10.77
C VAL A 65 3.87 -1.79 9.51
N GLU A 66 5.17 -1.50 9.68
CA GLU A 66 6.10 -1.20 8.57
C GLU A 66 6.02 -2.20 7.42
N ILE A 67 6.11 -3.51 7.71
CA ILE A 67 6.12 -4.54 6.67
C ILE A 67 4.81 -4.58 5.86
N VAL A 68 3.68 -4.26 6.49
CA VAL A 68 2.36 -4.20 5.85
C VAL A 68 2.28 -2.98 4.94
N TYR A 69 2.73 -1.82 5.42
CA TYR A 69 2.76 -0.60 4.62
C TYR A 69 3.71 -0.72 3.43
N ARG A 70 4.93 -1.24 3.65
CA ARG A 70 5.92 -1.45 2.60
C ARG A 70 5.42 -2.42 1.52
N ALA A 71 4.73 -3.50 1.89
CA ALA A 71 4.13 -4.42 0.92
C ALA A 71 3.08 -3.73 0.04
N HIS A 72 2.22 -2.89 0.63
CA HIS A 72 1.25 -2.08 -0.12
C HIS A 72 1.94 -1.11 -1.09
N VAL A 73 2.94 -0.36 -0.61
CA VAL A 73 3.70 0.61 -1.41
C VAL A 73 4.41 -0.07 -2.57
N ARG A 74 5.08 -1.20 -2.30
CA ARG A 74 5.83 -1.96 -3.30
C ARG A 74 4.94 -2.41 -4.45
N GLU A 75 3.75 -2.94 -4.16
CA GLU A 75 2.81 -3.37 -5.20
C GLU A 75 2.37 -2.19 -6.09
N ILE A 76 2.15 -1.00 -5.51
CA ILE A 76 1.80 0.20 -6.30
C ILE A 76 2.97 0.63 -7.18
N LEU A 77 4.19 0.66 -6.65
CA LEU A 77 5.39 1.05 -7.40
C LEU A 77 5.70 0.06 -8.53
N GLU A 78 5.50 -1.24 -8.31
CA GLU A 78 5.61 -2.24 -9.39
C GLU A 78 4.61 -1.97 -10.50
N ARG A 79 3.35 -1.68 -10.17
CA ARG A 79 2.34 -1.32 -11.18
C ARG A 79 2.74 -0.06 -11.93
N VAL A 80 3.30 0.95 -11.25
CA VAL A 80 3.81 2.17 -11.88
C VAL A 80 4.91 1.83 -12.90
N ALA A 81 5.93 1.07 -12.50
CA ALA A 81 7.04 0.69 -13.37
C ALA A 81 6.54 -0.08 -14.61
N HIS A 82 5.62 -1.03 -14.42
CA HIS A 82 5.07 -1.82 -15.53
C HIS A 82 3.99 -1.09 -16.35
N GLY A 83 3.64 0.15 -16.00
CA GLY A 83 2.59 0.91 -16.70
C GLY A 83 1.18 0.35 -16.51
N GLU A 84 0.96 -0.38 -15.43
CA GLU A 84 -0.32 -1.00 -15.07
C GLU A 84 -1.27 0.00 -14.39
N ASP A 85 -2.56 -0.36 -14.34
CA ASP A 85 -3.56 0.41 -13.62
C ASP A 85 -3.30 0.35 -12.12
N THR A 86 -3.01 1.50 -11.50
CA THR A 86 -2.74 1.56 -10.06
C THR A 86 -4.02 1.59 -9.23
N ARG A 87 -5.20 1.87 -9.81
CA ARG A 87 -6.47 2.03 -9.08
C ARG A 87 -6.99 0.80 -8.34
N PRO A 88 -6.91 -0.44 -8.86
CA PRO A 88 -7.44 -1.60 -8.14
C PRO A 88 -6.77 -1.75 -6.77
N GLY A 89 -7.47 -2.33 -5.80
CA GLY A 89 -6.89 -2.57 -4.47
C GLY A 89 -5.61 -3.40 -4.53
N THR A 90 -4.66 -3.10 -3.65
CA THR A 90 -3.49 -3.95 -3.43
C THR A 90 -3.88 -5.22 -2.67
N ALA A 91 -3.01 -6.23 -2.68
CA ALA A 91 -3.18 -7.46 -1.91
C ALA A 91 -3.40 -7.14 -0.42
N VAL A 92 -2.61 -6.20 0.12
CA VAL A 92 -2.73 -5.73 1.51
C VAL A 92 -4.10 -5.11 1.79
N GLU A 93 -4.61 -4.25 0.90
CA GLU A 93 -5.92 -3.61 1.08
C GLU A 93 -7.06 -4.64 1.13
N VAL A 94 -6.98 -5.65 0.26
CA VAL A 94 -7.96 -6.74 0.23
C VAL A 94 -7.86 -7.61 1.47
N VAL A 95 -6.66 -8.00 1.90
CA VAL A 95 -6.43 -8.78 3.13
C VAL A 95 -7.01 -8.04 4.34
N ILE A 96 -6.73 -6.74 4.47
CA ILE A 96 -7.30 -5.90 5.54
C ILE A 96 -8.84 -5.93 5.51
N GLY A 97 -9.44 -5.84 4.31
CA GLY A 97 -10.89 -5.94 4.14
C GLY A 97 -11.46 -7.30 4.56
N LEU A 98 -10.79 -8.40 4.19
CA LEU A 98 -11.19 -9.77 4.53
C LEU A 98 -11.07 -10.04 6.04
N LEU A 99 -9.98 -9.60 6.67
CA LEU A 99 -9.80 -9.75 8.12
C LEU A 99 -10.85 -8.93 8.90
N ALA A 100 -11.16 -7.71 8.45
CA ALA A 100 -12.24 -6.93 9.04
C ALA A 100 -13.63 -7.56 8.84
N ALA A 101 -13.85 -8.30 7.75
CA ALA A 101 -15.07 -9.09 7.58
C ALA A 101 -15.09 -10.32 8.52
N ALA A 102 -13.93 -10.96 8.71
CA ALA A 102 -13.75 -12.12 9.57
C ALA A 102 -14.07 -11.83 11.05
N GLU A 103 -13.87 -10.59 11.50
CA GLU A 103 -14.27 -10.12 12.84
C GLU A 103 -15.80 -10.22 13.08
N ARG A 104 -16.61 -10.17 12.02
CA ARG A 104 -18.08 -10.22 12.11
C ARG A 104 -18.65 -11.60 11.86
N ALA A 105 -18.03 -12.36 10.97
CA ALA A 105 -18.43 -13.72 10.64
C ALA A 105 -17.23 -14.51 10.09
N PRO A 106 -17.10 -15.81 10.38
CA PRO A 106 -16.05 -16.64 9.80
C PRO A 106 -16.02 -16.58 8.27
N LEU A 107 -14.82 -16.51 7.68
CA LEU A 107 -14.65 -16.59 6.24
C LEU A 107 -15.05 -17.98 5.72
N SER A 108 -15.53 -18.03 4.47
CA SER A 108 -15.65 -19.30 3.75
C SER A 108 -14.27 -19.86 3.41
N HIS A 109 -14.21 -21.10 2.89
CA HIS A 109 -12.94 -21.70 2.43
C HIS A 109 -12.31 -20.85 1.32
N GLU A 110 -13.12 -20.32 0.40
CA GLU A 110 -12.66 -19.43 -0.66
C GLU A 110 -12.19 -18.08 -0.12
N GLY A 111 -12.91 -17.51 0.86
CA GLY A 111 -12.51 -16.26 1.51
C GLY A 111 -11.19 -16.40 2.27
N PHE A 112 -11.00 -17.52 2.96
CA PHE A 112 -9.72 -17.85 3.59
C PHE A 112 -8.62 -18.08 2.55
N GLY A 113 -8.89 -18.84 1.49
CA GLY A 113 -7.95 -19.09 0.39
C GLY A 113 -7.48 -17.81 -0.28
N LEU A 114 -8.41 -16.89 -0.56
CA LEU A 114 -8.08 -15.56 -1.09
C LEU A 114 -7.19 -14.77 -0.14
N CYS A 115 -7.51 -14.77 1.17
CA CYS A 115 -6.72 -14.08 2.17
C CYS A 115 -5.27 -14.63 2.22
N ALA A 116 -5.13 -15.96 2.27
CA ALA A 116 -3.82 -16.62 2.30
C ALA A 116 -3.01 -16.41 1.00
N ARG A 117 -3.66 -16.49 -0.17
CA ARG A 117 -3.03 -16.20 -1.47
C ARG A 117 -2.47 -14.77 -1.50
N LEU A 118 -3.28 -13.79 -1.13
CA LEU A 118 -2.88 -12.38 -1.17
C LEU A 118 -1.85 -12.03 -0.10
N TRP A 119 -1.92 -12.69 1.06
CA TRP A 119 -0.88 -12.59 2.09
C TRP A 119 0.48 -13.05 1.56
N ALA A 120 0.52 -14.22 0.92
CA ALA A 120 1.73 -14.76 0.31
C ALA A 120 2.21 -13.89 -0.86
N ALA A 121 1.30 -13.43 -1.74
CA ALA A 121 1.64 -12.56 -2.87
C ALA A 121 2.21 -11.20 -2.41
N ALA A 122 1.75 -10.67 -1.28
CA ALA A 122 2.29 -9.46 -0.67
C ALA A 122 3.67 -9.68 -0.02
N GLY A 123 4.15 -10.93 0.08
CA GLY A 123 5.42 -11.26 0.73
C GLY A 123 5.41 -11.02 2.24
N LEU A 124 4.23 -11.09 2.87
CA LEU A 124 4.11 -10.93 4.31
C LEU A 124 4.63 -12.18 5.05
N PRO A 125 5.17 -12.02 6.27
CA PRO A 125 5.68 -13.15 7.04
C PRO A 125 4.59 -14.20 7.27
N ASP A 126 4.93 -15.48 7.06
CA ASP A 126 4.01 -16.56 7.42
C ASP A 126 3.85 -16.64 8.94
N HIS A 127 2.64 -16.91 9.39
CA HIS A 127 2.30 -17.08 10.80
C HIS A 127 1.53 -18.38 10.97
N ASP A 128 2.06 -19.33 11.74
CA ASP A 128 1.43 -20.62 12.05
C ASP A 128 0.99 -21.45 10.82
N GLY A 129 1.75 -21.43 9.72
CA GLY A 129 1.40 -22.20 8.52
C GLY A 129 0.11 -21.70 7.87
N PHE A 130 -0.14 -20.38 7.95
CA PHE A 130 -1.28 -19.72 7.33
C PHE A 130 -1.27 -19.96 5.81
N ALA A 131 -0.08 -19.93 5.20
CA ALA A 131 0.12 -20.27 3.80
C ALA A 131 0.14 -21.79 3.53
N ASP A 132 0.50 -22.64 4.50
CA ASP A 132 0.64 -24.09 4.31
C ASP A 132 -0.69 -24.80 3.98
N LYS A 133 -1.82 -24.19 4.35
CA LYS A 133 -3.17 -24.71 4.03
C LYS A 133 -3.66 -24.28 2.65
N LEU A 134 -2.92 -23.41 1.96
CA LEU A 134 -3.31 -22.82 0.69
C LEU A 134 -3.41 -23.88 -0.41
N ASP A 135 -2.46 -24.80 -0.50
CA ASP A 135 -2.40 -25.80 -1.58
C ASP A 135 -3.68 -26.63 -1.72
N HIS A 136 -4.26 -27.07 -0.60
CA HIS A 136 -5.48 -27.86 -0.63
C HIS A 136 -6.70 -27.03 -1.08
N ILE A 137 -6.77 -25.79 -0.61
CA ILE A 137 -7.88 -24.88 -0.93
C ILE A 137 -7.78 -24.45 -2.40
N GLU A 138 -6.59 -24.14 -2.87
CA GLU A 138 -6.32 -23.81 -4.28
C GLU A 138 -6.71 -24.95 -5.21
N ALA A 139 -6.33 -26.19 -4.88
CA ALA A 139 -6.68 -27.36 -5.68
C ALA A 139 -8.19 -27.54 -5.87
N LEU A 140 -9.01 -27.07 -4.93
CA LEU A 140 -10.48 -27.21 -4.96
C LEU A 140 -11.20 -25.96 -5.47
N HIS A 141 -10.65 -24.76 -5.21
CA HIS A 141 -11.39 -23.50 -5.33
C HIS A 141 -10.68 -22.44 -6.20
N ALA A 142 -9.53 -22.72 -6.82
CA ALA A 142 -8.73 -21.73 -7.56
C ALA A 142 -9.56 -20.83 -8.51
N ALA A 143 -10.40 -21.40 -9.37
CA ALA A 143 -11.21 -20.62 -10.32
C ALA A 143 -12.18 -19.65 -9.64
N ARG A 144 -12.70 -20.04 -8.46
CA ARG A 144 -13.57 -19.18 -7.66
C ARG A 144 -12.76 -18.09 -6.96
N ILE A 145 -11.59 -18.43 -6.41
CA ILE A 145 -10.67 -17.48 -5.78
C ILE A 145 -10.19 -16.44 -6.80
N ASP A 146 -9.90 -16.81 -8.05
CA ASP A 146 -9.54 -15.87 -9.12
C ASP A 146 -10.65 -14.85 -9.37
N SER A 147 -11.90 -15.32 -9.42
CA SER A 147 -13.07 -14.46 -9.61
C SER A 147 -13.29 -13.54 -8.41
N ASP A 148 -13.12 -14.06 -7.20
CA ASP A 148 -13.28 -13.31 -5.96
C ASP A 148 -12.14 -12.30 -5.77
N GLU A 149 -10.91 -12.59 -6.22
CA GLU A 149 -9.79 -11.64 -6.22
C GLU A 149 -10.09 -10.43 -7.12
N ILE A 150 -10.55 -10.66 -8.35
CA ILE A 150 -10.95 -9.59 -9.26
C ILE A 150 -12.04 -8.71 -8.62
N ALA A 151 -13.05 -9.34 -8.01
CA ALA A 151 -14.14 -8.64 -7.35
C ALA A 151 -13.65 -7.83 -6.13
N ALA A 152 -12.79 -8.41 -5.30
CA ALA A 152 -12.26 -7.79 -4.09
C ALA A 152 -11.34 -6.61 -4.42
N ARG A 153 -10.42 -6.75 -5.38
CA ARG A 153 -9.58 -5.64 -5.85
C ARG A 153 -10.41 -4.52 -6.46
N ARG A 154 -11.51 -4.86 -7.14
CA ARG A 154 -12.46 -3.85 -7.65
C ARG A 154 -13.21 -3.15 -6.52
N ALA A 155 -13.58 -3.86 -5.45
CA ALA A 155 -14.25 -3.29 -4.29
C ALA A 155 -13.32 -2.34 -3.51
N CYS A 156 -12.03 -2.66 -3.41
CA CYS A 156 -10.99 -1.83 -2.80
C CYS A 156 -10.39 -0.78 -3.74
N ARG A 157 -11.06 -0.47 -4.86
CA ARG A 157 -10.53 0.43 -5.88
C ARG A 157 -10.48 1.87 -5.38
N ASN A 158 -9.36 2.55 -5.62
CA ASN A 158 -9.19 3.98 -5.43
C ASN A 158 -9.08 4.69 -6.79
N ASP A 159 -10.11 5.43 -7.20
CA ASP A 159 -10.12 6.14 -8.49
C ASP A 159 -9.17 7.34 -8.56
N ALA A 160 -8.77 7.89 -7.41
CA ALA A 160 -7.80 8.98 -7.31
C ALA A 160 -6.35 8.48 -7.42
N ARG A 161 -6.09 7.17 -7.22
CA ARG A 161 -4.78 6.56 -7.41
C ARG A 161 -4.48 6.42 -8.90
N LYS A 162 -4.07 7.52 -9.52
CA LYS A 162 -3.57 7.62 -10.89
C LYS A 162 -2.45 8.64 -10.95
N LEU A 163 -1.40 8.31 -11.71
CA LEU A 163 -0.38 9.29 -12.03
C LEU A 163 -0.97 10.29 -13.03
N GLY A 164 -1.15 11.53 -12.58
CA GLY A 164 -1.66 12.63 -13.40
C GLY A 164 -0.59 13.20 -14.32
N HIS A 165 -0.80 14.45 -14.74
CA HIS A 165 0.28 15.23 -15.34
C HIS A 165 1.38 15.45 -14.29
N ILE A 166 2.63 15.17 -14.65
CA ILE A 166 3.79 15.37 -13.78
C ILE A 166 4.40 16.72 -14.12
N GLU A 167 4.40 17.62 -13.15
CA GLU A 167 5.15 18.87 -13.18
C GLU A 167 6.42 18.68 -12.35
N CYS A 168 7.59 18.88 -12.95
CA CYS A 168 8.87 18.79 -12.28
C CYS A 168 9.71 20.03 -12.58
N ASP A 169 10.28 20.63 -11.53
CA ASP A 169 11.19 21.78 -11.61
C ASP A 169 12.67 21.37 -11.73
N GLY A 170 12.96 20.07 -11.78
CA GLY A 170 14.31 19.52 -11.81
C GLY A 170 14.94 19.32 -10.43
N TRP A 171 14.17 19.45 -9.35
CA TRP A 171 14.68 19.29 -7.98
C TRP A 171 14.07 18.06 -7.31
N HIS A 172 14.90 17.06 -7.03
CA HIS A 172 14.51 15.87 -6.29
C HIS A 172 15.14 15.91 -4.88
N HIS A 173 14.31 15.91 -3.82
CA HIS A 173 14.75 16.05 -2.42
C HIS A 173 15.76 17.19 -2.18
N GLY A 174 15.53 18.36 -2.78
CA GLY A 174 16.39 19.53 -2.63
C GLY A 174 17.73 19.44 -3.37
N ARG A 175 17.88 18.48 -4.29
CA ARG A 175 19.04 18.37 -5.19
C ARG A 175 18.61 18.51 -6.64
N GLU A 176 19.36 19.31 -7.39
CA GLU A 176 19.20 19.38 -8.84
C GLU A 176 19.46 18.00 -9.46
N THR A 177 18.53 17.54 -10.28
CA THR A 177 18.54 16.23 -10.94
C THR A 177 18.07 16.39 -12.37
N TYR A 178 18.67 15.64 -13.29
CA TYR A 178 18.13 15.50 -14.63
C TYR A 178 16.88 14.61 -14.56
N CYS A 179 15.69 15.23 -14.61
CA CYS A 179 14.42 14.54 -14.65
C CYS A 179 13.79 14.68 -16.04
N VAL A 180 13.29 13.59 -16.60
CA VAL A 180 12.65 13.59 -17.94
C VAL A 180 11.39 14.44 -18.02
N PHE A 181 10.81 14.80 -16.87
CA PHE A 181 9.63 15.67 -16.77
C PHE A 181 9.97 17.15 -16.56
N THR A 182 11.24 17.51 -16.43
CA THR A 182 11.64 18.91 -16.36
C THR A 182 11.41 19.58 -17.71
N PRO A 183 10.71 20.74 -17.78
CA PRO A 183 10.52 21.45 -19.04
C PRO A 183 11.87 21.78 -19.68
N THR A 184 12.11 21.29 -20.90
CA THR A 184 13.20 21.82 -21.73
C THR A 184 12.90 23.27 -22.04
N VAL A 185 13.73 24.18 -21.50
CA VAL A 185 13.74 25.58 -21.92
C VAL A 185 14.16 25.59 -23.40
N ALA A 186 13.24 25.99 -24.28
CA ALA A 186 13.51 26.21 -25.70
C ALA A 186 14.24 27.54 -25.93
#